data_AF-A0A917WT23-F1
#
_entry.id   AF-A0A917WT23-F1
#
_cell.length_a   1.000
_cell.length_b   1.000
_cell.length_c   1.000
_cell.angle_alpha   90.00
_cell.angle_beta   90.00
_cell.angle_gamma   90.00
#
_symmetry.space_group_name_H-M   'P 1'
#
loop_
_entity.id
_entity.type
_entity.pdbx_description
1 polymer ?
#
loop_
_entity_poly.entity_id
_entity_poly.type
_entity_poly.pdbx_seq_one_letter_code
_entity_poly.pdbx_strand_id
1 'polypeptide(L)'
;MTEEAAAIPEPWSPAHHPEAIAVSEAQWWVWTLRLCARRLDERESGLWLLDSRQIDARQFAVALRQVEYAASMMLKGTLLDCCPTARAELEAARERFLTKVSGAIAARDILIHFHDYALGEGNRQREQKRRDGAVAAARDHWGGGYDPATGEFRLGPHRINIKLALEEAEVLFAAIYMAAKAFDDYQAAQRAAGAS
;
A
#
# COMPACT_ATOMS: atom_id res chain seq x y z
N MET A 1 -4.55 42.43 -39.56
CA MET A 1 -3.70 42.13 -38.40
C MET A 1 -4.50 41.21 -37.51
N THR A 2 -4.32 39.91 -37.66
CA THR A 2 -4.93 38.91 -36.79
C THR A 2 -4.05 38.80 -35.56
N GLU A 3 -4.57 39.30 -34.44
CA GLU A 3 -4.01 39.13 -33.11
C GLU A 3 -4.08 37.64 -32.78
N GLU A 4 -2.92 36.98 -32.80
CA GLU A 4 -2.77 35.59 -32.42
C GLU A 4 -3.01 35.53 -30.91
N ALA A 5 -4.21 35.08 -30.52
CA ALA A 5 -4.59 34.95 -29.13
C ALA A 5 -3.60 34.00 -28.45
N ALA A 6 -2.70 34.55 -27.63
CA ALA A 6 -1.79 33.78 -26.81
C ALA A 6 -2.62 32.76 -26.01
N ALA A 7 -2.42 31.47 -26.30
CA ALA A 7 -3.11 30.40 -25.60
C ALA A 7 -2.80 30.53 -24.10
N ILE A 8 -3.84 30.80 -23.30
CA ILE A 8 -3.70 30.84 -21.85
C ILE A 8 -3.25 29.43 -21.44
N PRO A 9 -2.07 29.28 -20.82
CA PRO A 9 -1.61 27.96 -20.39
C PRO A 9 -2.66 27.37 -19.46
N GLU A 10 -3.07 26.14 -19.75
CA GLU A 10 -4.06 25.43 -18.95
C GLU A 10 -3.59 25.39 -17.48
N PRO A 11 -4.45 25.79 -16.52
CA PRO A 11 -4.04 25.79 -15.12
C PRO A 11 -3.68 24.37 -14.67
N TRP A 12 -2.58 24.24 -13.93
CA TRP A 12 -2.12 22.98 -13.36
C TRP A 12 -3.26 22.32 -12.55
N SER A 13 -3.54 21.05 -12.85
CA SER A 13 -4.60 20.27 -12.20
C SER A 13 -4.07 18.88 -11.88
N PRO A 14 -4.26 18.35 -10.66
CA PRO A 14 -3.92 16.95 -10.34
C PRO A 14 -4.57 15.94 -11.29
N ALA A 15 -5.69 16.31 -11.93
CA ALA A 15 -6.35 15.48 -12.95
C ALA A 15 -5.52 15.28 -14.23
N HIS A 16 -4.50 16.11 -14.46
CA HIS A 16 -3.58 16.03 -15.60
C HIS A 16 -2.24 15.34 -15.24
N HIS A 17 -2.11 14.87 -13.99
CA HIS A 17 -0.90 14.32 -13.41
C HIS A 17 -1.18 12.94 -12.81
N PRO A 18 -1.15 11.85 -13.61
CA PRO A 18 -1.44 10.50 -13.11
C PRO A 18 -0.53 10.08 -11.95
N GLU A 19 0.70 10.59 -11.88
CA GLU A 19 1.60 10.45 -10.73
C GLU A 19 1.05 11.06 -9.43
N ALA A 20 0.33 12.18 -9.53
CA ALA A 20 -0.24 12.87 -8.38
C ALA A 20 -1.35 12.05 -7.73
N ILE A 21 -2.08 11.24 -8.51
CA ILE A 21 -3.07 10.29 -7.98
C ILE A 21 -2.36 9.24 -7.11
N ALA A 22 -1.29 8.64 -7.61
CA ALA A 22 -0.54 7.62 -6.86
C ALA A 22 0.07 8.19 -5.56
N VAL A 23 0.60 9.41 -5.59
CA VAL A 23 1.10 10.10 -4.38
C VAL A 23 -0.02 10.38 -3.39
N SER A 24 -1.14 10.97 -3.87
CA SER A 24 -2.29 11.33 -3.04
C SER A 24 -2.89 10.10 -2.36
N GLU A 25 -3.16 9.04 -3.12
CA GLU A 25 -3.71 7.80 -2.58
C GLU A 25 -2.73 7.17 -1.58
N ALA A 26 -1.45 7.08 -1.90
CA ALA A 26 -0.46 6.54 -0.98
C ALA A 26 -0.39 7.34 0.34
N GLN A 27 -0.52 8.67 0.28
CA GLN A 27 -0.55 9.53 1.47
C GLN A 27 -1.76 9.22 2.37
N TRP A 28 -2.96 9.10 1.80
CA TRP A 28 -4.15 8.73 2.56
C TRP A 28 -4.02 7.36 3.23
N TRP A 29 -3.39 6.39 2.54
CA TRP A 29 -3.15 5.08 3.12
C TRP A 29 -2.09 5.10 4.22
N VAL A 30 -1.02 5.89 4.10
CA VAL A 30 -0.06 6.10 5.20
C VAL A 30 -0.71 6.79 6.40
N TRP A 31 -1.57 7.78 6.19
CA TRP A 31 -2.33 8.39 7.29
C TRP A 31 -3.27 7.40 7.97
N THR A 32 -3.90 6.52 7.18
CA THR A 32 -4.70 5.42 7.72
C THR A 32 -3.84 4.50 8.59
N LEU A 33 -2.64 4.11 8.12
CA LEU A 33 -1.70 3.29 8.90
C LEU A 33 -1.32 3.98 10.22
N ARG A 34 -0.97 5.27 10.18
CA ARG A 34 -0.65 6.06 11.37
C ARG A 34 -1.80 6.13 12.37
N LEU A 35 -3.02 6.33 11.87
CA LEU A 35 -4.22 6.40 12.70
C LEU A 35 -4.49 5.04 13.37
N CYS A 36 -4.45 3.96 12.59
CA CYS A 36 -4.62 2.61 13.13
C CYS A 36 -3.53 2.28 14.15
N ALA A 37 -2.25 2.50 13.84
CA ALA A 37 -1.14 2.25 14.78
C ALA A 37 -1.33 3.01 16.11
N ARG A 38 -1.72 4.29 16.06
CA ARG A 38 -2.01 5.07 17.27
C ARG A 38 -3.13 4.45 18.10
N ARG A 39 -4.24 4.07 17.46
CA ARG A 39 -5.39 3.44 18.14
C ARG A 39 -5.07 2.05 18.69
N LEU A 40 -4.13 1.33 18.07
CA LEU A 40 -3.63 0.04 18.56
C LEU A 40 -2.80 0.18 19.85
N ASP A 41 -2.12 1.32 20.02
CA ASP A 41 -1.32 1.64 21.21
C ASP A 41 -2.16 2.22 22.37
N GLU A 42 -3.36 2.73 22.09
CA GLU A 42 -4.26 3.26 23.11
C GLU A 42 -4.76 2.15 24.04
N ARG A 43 -4.66 2.37 25.36
CA ARG A 43 -5.24 1.46 26.36
C ARG A 43 -6.76 1.56 26.30
N GLU A 44 -7.41 0.48 25.89
CA GLU A 44 -8.87 0.41 25.93
C GLU A 44 -9.37 0.48 27.38
N SER A 45 -10.16 1.51 27.66
CA SER A 45 -10.91 1.67 28.90
C SER A 45 -12.20 0.87 28.72
N GLY A 46 -12.20 -0.36 29.23
CA GLY A 46 -13.20 -1.36 28.89
C GLY A 46 -14.65 -0.89 28.99
N LEU A 47 -15.47 -1.40 28.06
CA LEU A 47 -16.89 -1.68 28.23
C LEU A 47 -17.35 -2.55 27.05
N TRP A 48 -17.57 -3.84 27.32
CA TRP A 48 -18.50 -4.76 26.65
C TRP A 48 -18.48 -4.97 25.12
N LEU A 49 -17.59 -4.31 24.35
CA LEU A 49 -17.46 -4.50 22.90
C LEU A 49 -16.24 -5.36 22.55
N LEU A 50 -16.28 -5.97 21.35
CA LEU A 50 -15.11 -6.56 20.69
C LEU A 50 -13.94 -5.57 20.76
N ASP A 51 -12.77 -6.03 21.21
CA ASP A 51 -11.53 -5.25 21.28
C ASP A 51 -11.32 -4.48 19.96
N SER A 52 -11.51 -3.16 19.99
CA SER A 52 -11.54 -2.33 18.77
C SER A 52 -10.21 -2.35 18.03
N ARG A 53 -9.12 -2.69 18.72
CA ARG A 53 -7.80 -2.90 18.14
C ARG A 53 -7.80 -4.02 17.10
N GLN A 54 -8.72 -5.00 17.20
CA GLN A 54 -8.86 -6.04 16.18
C GLN A 54 -9.38 -5.48 14.85
N ILE A 55 -10.24 -4.47 14.90
CA ILE A 55 -10.75 -3.76 13.71
C ILE A 55 -9.62 -2.92 13.11
N ASP A 56 -8.95 -2.14 13.95
CA ASP A 56 -7.83 -1.29 13.53
C ASP A 56 -6.68 -2.11 12.92
N ALA A 57 -6.35 -3.28 13.48
CA ALA A 57 -5.29 -4.13 12.93
C ALA A 57 -5.65 -4.77 11.58
N ARG A 58 -6.92 -5.13 11.37
CA ARG A 58 -7.42 -5.58 10.06
C ARG A 58 -7.35 -4.47 9.03
N GLN A 59 -7.78 -3.26 9.39
CA GLN A 59 -7.70 -2.10 8.51
C GLN A 59 -6.24 -1.74 8.20
N PHE A 60 -5.35 -1.86 9.18
CA PHE A 60 -3.92 -1.67 9.01
C PHE A 60 -3.35 -2.62 7.94
N ALA A 61 -3.67 -3.92 8.01
CA ALA A 61 -3.24 -4.91 7.01
C ALA A 61 -3.76 -4.57 5.59
N VAL A 62 -4.99 -4.07 5.48
CA VAL A 62 -5.54 -3.60 4.20
C VAL A 62 -4.77 -2.38 3.69
N ALA A 63 -4.52 -1.38 4.53
CA ALA A 63 -3.83 -0.15 4.15
C ALA A 63 -2.38 -0.41 3.69
N LEU A 64 -1.65 -1.35 4.30
CA LEU A 64 -0.29 -1.73 3.86
C LEU A 64 -0.26 -2.15 2.39
N ARG A 65 -1.25 -2.94 1.96
CA ARG A 65 -1.35 -3.37 0.57
C ARG A 65 -1.59 -2.21 -0.37
N GLN A 66 -2.35 -1.21 0.05
CA GLN A 66 -2.70 -0.07 -0.78
C GLN A 66 -1.49 0.85 -1.02
N VAL A 67 -0.65 1.06 0.00
CA VAL A 67 0.64 1.76 -0.18
C VAL A 67 1.51 1.03 -1.20
N GLU A 68 1.64 -0.29 -1.08
CA GLU A 68 2.39 -1.09 -2.06
C GLU A 68 1.73 -1.09 -3.45
N TYR A 69 0.40 -1.05 -3.52
CA TYR A 69 -0.32 -0.97 -4.78
C TYR A 69 -0.03 0.33 -5.52
N ALA A 70 0.01 1.46 -4.81
CA ALA A 70 0.39 2.76 -5.39
C ALA A 70 1.79 2.71 -6.01
N ALA A 71 2.78 2.14 -5.31
CA ALA A 71 4.12 1.92 -5.86
C ALA A 71 4.08 1.02 -7.10
N SER A 72 3.35 -0.11 -7.04
CA SER A 72 3.24 -1.03 -8.16
C SER A 72 2.59 -0.41 -9.40
N MET A 73 1.61 0.49 -9.22
CA MET A 73 0.96 1.19 -10.34
C MET A 73 1.88 2.23 -10.97
N MET A 74 2.62 2.99 -10.15
CA MET A 74 3.61 3.93 -10.65
C MET A 74 4.71 3.23 -11.45
N LEU A 75 5.13 2.02 -11.03
CA LEU A 75 6.13 1.21 -11.72
C LEU A 75 5.61 0.52 -12.99
N LYS A 76 4.33 0.12 -13.04
CA LYS A 76 3.74 -0.61 -14.17
C LYS A 76 3.54 0.28 -15.41
N GLY A 77 3.32 1.58 -15.19
CA GLY A 77 3.16 2.53 -16.28
C GLY A 77 4.49 2.88 -16.98
N THR A 78 4.37 3.69 -18.03
CA THR A 78 5.51 4.30 -18.74
C THR A 78 5.97 5.61 -18.09
N LEU A 79 5.34 6.00 -16.97
CA LEU A 79 5.55 7.29 -16.33
C LEU A 79 7.03 7.53 -15.97
N LEU A 80 7.72 6.50 -15.47
CA LEU A 80 9.11 6.61 -15.05
C LEU A 80 10.12 6.20 -16.14
N ASP A 81 9.70 6.05 -17.40
CA ASP A 81 10.62 5.68 -18.50
C ASP A 81 11.65 6.78 -18.78
N CYS A 82 11.27 8.05 -18.57
CA CYS A 82 12.17 9.20 -18.65
C CYS A 82 13.01 9.42 -17.38
N CYS A 83 12.75 8.66 -16.31
CA CYS A 83 13.37 8.83 -14.99
C CYS A 83 13.94 7.49 -14.48
N PRO A 84 14.96 6.89 -15.15
CA PRO A 84 15.44 5.54 -14.83
C PRO A 84 16.00 5.41 -13.42
N THR A 85 16.67 6.44 -12.88
CA THR A 85 17.16 6.44 -11.49
C THR A 85 15.99 6.38 -10.51
N ALA A 86 14.96 7.21 -10.70
CA ALA A 86 13.78 7.23 -9.85
C ALA A 86 12.99 5.90 -9.92
N ARG A 87 12.92 5.28 -11.11
CA ARG A 87 12.37 3.93 -11.29
C ARG A 87 13.13 2.92 -10.43
N ALA A 88 14.45 2.86 -10.54
CA ALA A 88 15.27 1.91 -9.81
C ALA A 88 15.17 2.10 -8.28
N GLU A 89 15.14 3.35 -7.80
CA GLU A 89 14.98 3.65 -6.38
C GLU A 89 13.61 3.21 -5.85
N LEU A 90 12.54 3.43 -6.60
CA LEU A 90 11.19 2.98 -6.23
C LEU A 90 11.07 1.45 -6.26
N GLU A 91 11.69 0.78 -7.25
CA GLU A 91 11.77 -0.69 -7.31
C GLU A 91 12.47 -1.26 -6.07
N ALA A 92 13.63 -0.71 -5.71
CA ALA A 92 14.39 -1.13 -4.54
C ALA A 92 13.61 -0.89 -3.23
N ALA A 93 12.95 0.26 -3.09
CA ALA A 93 12.11 0.56 -1.93
C ALA A 93 10.92 -0.41 -1.81
N ARG A 94 10.27 -0.74 -2.94
CA ARG A 94 9.17 -1.71 -2.99
C ARG A 94 9.64 -3.12 -2.63
N GLU A 95 10.77 -3.57 -3.17
CA GLU A 95 11.35 -4.88 -2.85
C GLU A 95 11.71 -4.98 -1.36
N ARG A 96 12.32 -3.93 -0.81
CA ARG A 96 12.60 -3.82 0.63
C ARG A 96 11.31 -3.94 1.45
N PHE A 97 10.26 -3.19 1.10
CA PHE A 97 8.97 -3.25 1.78
C PHE A 97 8.39 -4.66 1.77
N LEU A 98 8.35 -5.32 0.61
CA LEU A 98 7.83 -6.69 0.47
C LEU A 98 8.62 -7.71 1.29
N THR A 99 9.93 -7.49 1.43
CA THR A 99 10.81 -8.34 2.22
C THR A 99 10.60 -8.14 3.72
N LYS A 100 10.57 -6.89 4.18
CA LYS A 100 10.47 -6.53 5.60
C LYS A 100 9.06 -6.71 6.17
N VAL A 101 8.05 -6.45 5.36
CA VAL A 101 6.63 -6.56 5.73
C VAL A 101 6.02 -7.81 5.10
N SER A 102 6.77 -8.91 5.18
CA SER A 102 6.37 -10.19 4.60
C SER A 102 5.02 -10.63 5.19
N GLY A 103 4.11 -11.07 4.33
CA GLY A 103 2.79 -11.54 4.76
C GLY A 103 1.67 -10.49 4.76
N ALA A 104 1.96 -9.18 4.63
CA ALA A 104 0.92 -8.15 4.55
C ALA A 104 -0.04 -8.36 3.36
N ILE A 105 0.51 -8.64 2.17
CA ILE A 105 -0.31 -8.92 0.97
C ILE A 105 -1.21 -10.12 1.20
N ALA A 106 -0.66 -11.20 1.74
CA ALA A 106 -1.41 -12.43 1.91
C ALA A 106 -2.45 -12.35 3.02
N ALA A 107 -2.14 -11.64 4.11
CA ALA A 107 -3.11 -11.30 5.14
C ALA A 107 -4.27 -10.49 4.55
N ARG A 108 -3.97 -9.44 3.76
CA ARG A 108 -4.99 -8.67 3.04
C ARG A 108 -5.82 -9.56 2.13
N ASP A 109 -5.20 -10.46 1.37
CA ASP A 109 -5.91 -11.34 0.45
C ASP A 109 -6.91 -12.24 1.20
N ILE A 110 -6.55 -12.76 2.38
CA ILE A 110 -7.49 -13.50 3.23
C ILE A 110 -8.65 -12.61 3.69
N LEU A 111 -8.39 -11.35 4.06
CA LEU A 111 -9.43 -10.42 4.52
C LEU A 111 -10.40 -9.99 3.42
N ILE A 112 -9.88 -9.63 2.24
CA ILE A 112 -10.70 -9.07 1.15
C ILE A 112 -11.34 -10.18 0.32
N HIS A 113 -10.60 -11.24 0.01
CA HIS A 113 -11.09 -12.37 -0.77
C HIS A 113 -11.63 -13.49 0.13
N PHE A 114 -12.24 -13.12 1.27
CA PHE A 114 -12.71 -14.08 2.27
C PHE A 114 -13.68 -15.12 1.68
N HIS A 115 -14.43 -14.78 0.63
CA HIS A 115 -15.33 -15.70 -0.07
C HIS A 115 -14.57 -16.86 -0.72
N ASP A 116 -13.47 -16.57 -1.42
CA ASP A 116 -12.60 -17.60 -2.00
C ASP A 116 -12.00 -18.47 -0.89
N TYR A 117 -11.55 -17.85 0.21
CA TYR A 117 -10.97 -18.59 1.33
C TYR A 117 -12.00 -19.43 2.12
N ALA A 118 -13.27 -18.99 2.15
CA ALA A 118 -14.37 -19.75 2.73
C ALA A 118 -14.71 -21.01 1.89
N LEU A 119 -14.50 -20.95 0.57
CA LEU A 119 -14.70 -22.07 -0.35
C LEU A 119 -13.48 -23.00 -0.47
N GLY A 120 -12.35 -22.66 0.14
CA GLY A 120 -11.12 -23.42 -0.03
C GLY A 120 -10.39 -23.10 -1.34
N GLU A 121 -10.70 -21.97 -1.98
CA GLU A 121 -10.26 -21.58 -3.31
C GLU A 121 -9.24 -20.43 -3.31
N GLY A 122 -8.92 -19.89 -2.12
CA GLY A 122 -7.87 -18.88 -1.97
C GLY A 122 -6.53 -19.36 -2.53
N ASN A 123 -5.77 -18.47 -3.17
CA ASN A 123 -4.56 -18.84 -3.93
C ASN A 123 -3.62 -19.80 -3.19
N ARG A 124 -3.26 -19.49 -1.94
CA ARG A 124 -2.37 -20.32 -1.11
C ARG A 124 -3.08 -21.52 -0.48
N GLN A 125 -4.37 -21.37 -0.23
CA GLN A 125 -5.20 -22.40 0.37
C GLN A 125 -5.46 -23.57 -0.60
N ARG A 126 -5.50 -23.34 -1.91
CA ARG A 126 -5.68 -24.40 -2.93
C ARG A 126 -4.54 -25.42 -2.91
N GLU A 127 -3.31 -24.94 -2.89
CA GLU A 127 -2.12 -25.80 -2.84
C GLU A 127 -2.09 -26.58 -1.51
N GLN A 128 -2.37 -25.91 -0.40
CA GLN A 128 -2.45 -26.56 0.91
C GLN A 128 -3.58 -27.58 0.97
N LYS A 129 -4.77 -27.27 0.43
CA LYS A 129 -5.92 -28.18 0.36
C LYS A 129 -5.56 -29.47 -0.40
N ARG A 130 -4.77 -29.37 -1.46
CA ARG A 130 -4.28 -30.55 -2.21
C ARG A 130 -3.29 -31.40 -1.41
N ARG A 131 -2.49 -30.78 -0.55
CA ARG A 131 -1.44 -31.46 0.24
C ARG A 131 -1.95 -32.03 1.56
N ASP A 132 -2.72 -31.24 2.31
CA ASP A 132 -3.06 -31.46 3.72
C ASP A 132 -4.58 -31.66 3.93
N GLY A 133 -5.39 -31.49 2.88
CA GLY A 133 -6.85 -31.60 2.92
C GLY A 133 -7.56 -30.28 3.26
N ALA A 134 -8.87 -30.22 2.95
CA ALA A 134 -9.67 -29.00 3.05
C ALA A 134 -9.81 -28.46 4.50
N VAL A 135 -9.96 -29.35 5.48
CA VAL A 135 -10.12 -28.96 6.89
C VAL A 135 -8.84 -28.36 7.46
N ALA A 136 -7.68 -28.92 7.14
CA ALA A 136 -6.39 -28.38 7.56
C ALA A 136 -6.13 -27.01 6.94
N ALA A 137 -6.34 -26.89 5.62
CA ALA A 137 -6.18 -25.62 4.92
C ALA A 137 -7.16 -24.54 5.41
N ALA A 138 -8.39 -24.90 5.76
CA ALA A 138 -9.33 -23.96 6.37
C ALA A 138 -8.83 -23.50 7.75
N ARG A 139 -8.40 -24.43 8.61
CA ARG A 139 -7.89 -24.12 9.95
C ARG A 139 -6.69 -23.19 9.93
N ASP A 140 -5.73 -23.45 9.04
CA ASP A 140 -4.47 -22.69 9.02
C ASP A 140 -4.62 -21.28 8.44
N HIS A 141 -5.63 -21.07 7.60
CA HIS A 141 -5.97 -19.75 7.05
C HIS A 141 -7.07 -19.02 7.83
N TRP A 142 -7.70 -19.69 8.80
CA TRP A 142 -8.76 -19.13 9.61
C TRP A 142 -8.23 -18.58 10.93
N GLY A 143 -8.73 -17.39 11.29
CA GLY A 143 -8.46 -16.78 12.59
C GLY A 143 -7.10 -16.08 12.68
N GLY A 144 -6.87 -15.53 13.87
CA GLY A 144 -5.81 -14.58 14.13
C GLY A 144 -6.35 -13.33 14.83
N GLY A 145 -5.48 -12.38 15.05
CA GLY A 145 -5.80 -11.16 15.77
C GLY A 145 -4.55 -10.37 16.09
N TYR A 146 -4.77 -9.17 16.59
CA TYR A 146 -3.74 -8.32 17.15
C TYR A 146 -3.44 -8.77 18.59
N ASP A 147 -2.16 -8.91 18.89
CA ASP A 147 -1.65 -9.13 20.24
C ASP A 147 -0.92 -7.87 20.72
N PRO A 148 -1.53 -7.09 21.65
CA PRO A 148 -0.91 -5.87 22.18
C PRO A 148 0.38 -6.12 22.97
N ALA A 149 0.60 -7.33 23.49
CA ALA A 149 1.82 -7.64 24.24
C ALA A 149 3.04 -7.73 23.32
N THR A 150 2.84 -8.13 22.06
CA THR A 150 3.90 -8.30 21.06
C THR A 150 3.88 -7.24 19.97
N GLY A 151 2.78 -6.48 19.84
CA GLY A 151 2.58 -5.53 18.73
C GLY A 151 2.42 -6.24 17.37
N GLU A 152 2.07 -7.52 17.38
CA GLU A 152 1.92 -8.34 16.17
C GLU A 152 0.44 -8.54 15.81
N PHE A 153 0.10 -8.33 14.54
CA PHE A 153 -1.13 -8.81 13.96
C PHE A 153 -0.90 -10.15 13.26
N ARG A 154 -1.73 -11.13 13.57
CA ARG A 154 -1.71 -12.46 12.95
C ARG A 154 -2.96 -12.69 12.12
N LEU A 155 -2.79 -13.31 10.96
CA LEU A 155 -3.90 -13.84 10.17
C LEU A 155 -3.45 -15.11 9.45
N GLY A 156 -4.02 -16.24 9.85
CA GLY A 156 -3.52 -17.56 9.47
C GLY A 156 -2.01 -17.71 9.77
N PRO A 157 -1.18 -18.09 8.79
CA PRO A 157 0.26 -18.25 8.98
C PRO A 157 1.03 -16.92 8.92
N HIS A 158 0.37 -15.80 8.62
CA HIS A 158 1.02 -14.51 8.41
C HIS A 158 1.09 -13.69 9.69
N ARG A 159 2.25 -13.06 9.90
CA ARG A 159 2.53 -12.18 11.03
C ARG A 159 2.98 -10.83 10.51
N ILE A 160 2.46 -9.76 11.11
CA ILE A 160 2.80 -8.39 10.77
C ILE A 160 3.14 -7.68 12.07
N ASN A 161 4.40 -7.24 12.20
CA ASN A 161 4.78 -6.33 13.27
C ASN A 161 4.29 -4.92 12.90
N ILE A 162 3.37 -4.35 13.70
CA ILE A 162 2.70 -3.09 13.35
C ILE A 162 3.67 -1.93 13.22
N LYS A 163 4.62 -1.81 14.16
CA LYS A 163 5.60 -0.72 14.18
C LYS A 163 6.53 -0.78 12.97
N LEU A 164 7.17 -1.93 12.75
CA LEU A 164 8.07 -2.13 11.61
C LEU A 164 7.33 -1.93 10.28
N ALA A 165 6.09 -2.43 10.17
CA ALA A 165 5.28 -2.29 8.97
C ALA A 165 4.94 -0.83 8.67
N LEU A 166 4.65 -0.02 9.70
CA LEU A 166 4.43 1.42 9.54
C LEU A 166 5.71 2.13 9.07
N GLU A 167 6.84 1.87 9.73
CA GLU A 167 8.14 2.47 9.38
C GLU A 167 8.51 2.17 7.91
N GLU A 168 8.36 0.92 7.49
CA GLU A 168 8.68 0.52 6.10
C GLU A 168 7.64 1.05 5.09
N ALA A 169 6.37 1.21 5.49
CA ALA A 169 5.38 1.87 4.63
C ALA A 169 5.69 3.36 4.42
N GLU A 170 6.18 4.06 5.45
CA GLU A 170 6.60 5.46 5.35
C GLU A 170 7.84 5.60 4.43
N VAL A 171 8.79 4.68 4.52
CA VAL A 171 9.93 4.61 3.59
C VAL A 171 9.47 4.40 2.15
N LEU A 172 8.53 3.49 1.91
CA LEU A 172 7.98 3.25 0.58
C LEU A 172 7.23 4.48 0.05
N PHE A 173 6.46 5.15 0.90
CA PHE A 173 5.77 6.39 0.53
C PHE A 173 6.74 7.51 0.16
N ALA A 174 7.84 7.67 0.90
CA ALA A 174 8.87 8.64 0.54
C ALA A 174 9.44 8.36 -0.86
N ALA A 175 9.67 7.09 -1.21
CA ALA A 175 10.12 6.71 -2.56
C ALA A 175 9.06 7.00 -3.64
N ILE A 176 7.77 6.74 -3.37
CA ILE A 176 6.66 7.11 -4.28
C ILE A 176 6.66 8.63 -4.53
N TYR A 177 6.79 9.42 -3.46
CA TYR A 177 6.84 10.88 -3.56
C TYR A 177 8.03 11.36 -4.38
N MET A 178 9.24 10.83 -4.11
CA MET A 178 10.45 11.21 -4.84
C MET A 178 10.37 10.83 -6.32
N ALA A 179 9.79 9.69 -6.65
CA ALA A 179 9.60 9.27 -8.03
C ALA A 179 8.63 10.19 -8.80
N ALA A 180 7.51 10.56 -8.18
CA ALA A 180 6.59 11.54 -8.76
C ALA A 180 7.23 12.91 -8.92
N LYS A 181 8.01 13.37 -7.92
CA LYS A 181 8.73 14.63 -8.01
C LYS A 181 9.73 14.64 -9.17
N ALA A 182 10.50 13.58 -9.34
CA ALA A 182 11.46 13.47 -10.45
C ALA A 182 10.78 13.57 -11.81
N PHE A 183 9.59 12.97 -11.96
CA PHE A 183 8.79 13.09 -13.17
C PHE A 183 8.27 14.52 -13.39
N ASP A 184 7.77 15.18 -12.34
CA ASP A 184 7.31 16.58 -12.44
C ASP A 184 8.47 17.53 -12.81
N ASP A 185 9.64 17.34 -12.22
CA ASP A 185 10.87 18.10 -12.55
C ASP A 185 11.26 17.89 -14.02
N TYR A 186 11.19 16.65 -14.53
CA TYR A 186 11.42 16.34 -15.95
C TYR A 186 10.42 17.06 -16.86
N GLN A 187 9.13 17.01 -16.54
CA GLN A 187 8.08 17.66 -17.32
C GLN A 187 8.22 19.19 -17.31
N ALA A 188 8.61 19.77 -16.17
CA ALA A 188 8.92 21.20 -16.06
C ALA A 188 10.09 21.60 -16.96
N ALA A 189 11.16 20.81 -17.01
CA ALA A 189 12.30 21.04 -17.89
C ALA A 189 11.91 20.97 -19.37
N GLN A 190 11.08 19.99 -19.76
CA GLN A 190 10.59 19.86 -21.15
C GLN A 190 9.73 21.05 -21.58
N ARG A 191 8.84 21.54 -20.69
CA ARG A 191 8.04 22.75 -20.95
C ARG A 191 8.90 23.99 -21.14
N ALA A 192 9.97 24.15 -20.33
CA ALA A 192 10.88 25.27 -20.45
C ALA A 192 11.70 25.21 -21.76
N ALA A 193 12.15 24.02 -22.17
CA ALA A 193 12.91 23.83 -23.41
C ALA A 193 12.06 23.97 -24.68
N GLY A 194 10.76 23.66 -24.61
CA GLY A 194 9.82 23.84 -25.73
C GLY A 194 9.35 25.30 -25.92
N ALA A 195 9.58 26.17 -24.93
CA ALA A 195 9.22 27.59 -24.98
C ALA A 195 10.38 28.52 -25.40
N SER A 196 11.59 27.96 -25.58
CA SER A 196 12.80 28.66 -26.03
C SER A 196 13.11 28.36 -27.50
#